data_AF-A0A2V5YUB5-F1
#
_entry.id   AF-A0A2V5YUB5-F1
#
_cell.length_a   1.000
_cell.length_b   1.000
_cell.length_c   1.000
_cell.angle_alpha   90.00
_cell.angle_beta   90.00
_cell.angle_gamma   90.00
#
_symmetry.space_group_name_H-M   'P 1'
#
loop_
_entity.id
_entity.type
_entity.pdbx_description
1 polymer ?
#
loop_
_entity_poly.entity_id
_entity_poly.type
_entity_poly.pdbx_seq_one_letter_code
_entity_poly.pdbx_strand_id
1 'polypeptide(L)'
;PKGNVEFKKRLKRAVEELAEEEEYLQATSVRLHSPVWRDRRYRWATLMDSDGTLLRERTVVSTSANQSEPTVLLIGVIIQSEFSTSGTKPNPLGKAAVGATPRGVWVDVSQGTRRRIDRLFVLFVLPEAKAYHLRKSFRATEMNVRNASEAFPDVARIIVPRGISKTDLVSELRKKTRRWLTGAGRPAG
;
A
#
# COMPACT_ATOMS: atom_id res chain seq x y z
N PRO A 1 -6.85 22.78 -2.00
CA PRO A 1 -6.82 21.89 -3.18
C PRO A 1 -5.42 21.68 -3.79
N LYS A 2 -4.70 22.75 -4.20
CA LYS A 2 -3.38 22.65 -4.85
C LYS A 2 -2.32 21.85 -4.05
N GLY A 3 -2.25 22.04 -2.73
CA GLY A 3 -1.28 21.36 -1.87
C GLY A 3 -1.43 19.83 -1.78
N ASN A 4 -2.63 19.28 -1.96
CA ASN A 4 -2.83 17.82 -1.94
C ASN A 4 -2.36 17.17 -3.24
N VAL A 5 -2.60 17.85 -4.37
CA VAL A 5 -2.17 17.38 -5.69
C VAL A 5 -0.65 17.32 -5.75
N GLU A 6 0.02 18.37 -5.28
CA GLU A 6 1.49 18.40 -5.21
C GLU A 6 2.06 17.35 -4.26
N PHE A 7 1.42 17.13 -3.09
CA PHE A 7 1.84 16.06 -2.19
C PHE A 7 1.69 14.68 -2.83
N LYS A 8 0.55 14.38 -3.46
CA LYS A 8 0.30 13.10 -4.15
C LYS A 8 1.31 12.85 -5.27
N LYS A 9 1.61 13.87 -6.10
CA LYS A 9 2.65 13.78 -7.13
C LYS A 9 4.02 13.46 -6.53
N ARG A 10 4.39 14.12 -5.43
CA ARG A 10 5.66 13.89 -4.74
C ARG A 10 5.72 12.49 -4.13
N LEU A 11 4.63 12.05 -3.51
CA LEU A 11 4.52 10.69 -2.96
C LEU A 11 4.70 9.65 -4.06
N LYS A 12 3.98 9.79 -5.19
CA LYS A 12 4.12 8.88 -6.33
C LYS A 12 5.57 8.78 -6.80
N ARG A 13 6.25 9.92 -7.00
CA ARG A 13 7.68 9.93 -7.40
C ARG A 13 8.60 9.29 -6.38
N ALA A 14 8.34 9.48 -5.08
CA ALA A 14 9.12 8.86 -4.02
C ALA A 14 8.92 7.33 -3.99
N VAL A 15 7.71 6.85 -4.30
CA VAL A 15 7.44 5.41 -4.42
C VAL A 15 8.16 4.82 -5.63
N GLU A 16 8.11 5.50 -6.78
CA GLU A 16 8.80 5.10 -8.02
C GLU A 16 10.32 5.01 -7.78
N GLU A 17 10.93 6.06 -7.22
CA GLU A 17 12.37 6.08 -6.89
C GLU A 17 12.76 4.97 -5.90
N LEU A 18 11.96 4.76 -4.84
CA LEU A 18 12.22 3.67 -3.90
C LEU A 18 12.11 2.29 -4.55
N ALA A 19 11.16 2.12 -5.47
CA ALA A 19 11.00 0.86 -6.20
C ALA A 19 12.18 0.59 -7.17
N GLU A 20 12.74 1.64 -7.77
CA GLU A 20 13.94 1.56 -8.60
C GLU A 20 15.19 1.26 -7.76
N GLU A 21 15.42 2.01 -6.68
CA GLU A 21 16.60 1.86 -5.81
C GLU A 21 16.71 0.48 -5.15
N GLU A 22 15.58 -0.15 -4.84
CA GLU A 22 15.51 -1.45 -4.16
C GLU A 22 15.15 -2.61 -5.11
N GLU A 23 15.13 -2.35 -6.42
CA GLU A 23 14.82 -3.32 -7.49
C GLU A 23 13.49 -4.07 -7.26
N TYR A 24 12.46 -3.36 -6.81
CA TYR A 24 11.13 -3.93 -6.63
C TYR A 24 10.43 -4.16 -7.97
N LEU A 25 9.50 -5.12 -7.98
CA LEU A 25 8.65 -5.37 -9.13
C LEU A 25 7.77 -4.14 -9.39
N GLN A 26 7.79 -3.69 -10.64
CA GLN A 26 7.05 -2.50 -11.05
C GLN A 26 5.60 -2.85 -11.39
N ALA A 27 4.67 -2.24 -10.67
CA ALA A 27 3.26 -2.29 -11.02
C ALA A 27 3.00 -1.36 -12.22
N THR A 28 2.34 -1.87 -13.27
CA THR A 28 1.95 -1.03 -14.43
C THR A 28 0.74 -0.17 -14.13
N SER A 29 -0.01 -0.52 -13.07
CA SER A 29 -1.20 0.16 -12.63
C SER A 29 -1.22 0.27 -11.12
N VAL A 30 -1.67 1.42 -10.61
CA VAL A 30 -1.98 1.62 -9.19
C VAL A 30 -3.33 1.01 -8.80
N ARG A 31 -4.07 0.43 -9.75
CA ARG A 31 -5.36 -0.19 -9.48
C ARG A 31 -5.18 -1.58 -8.89
N LEU A 32 -5.95 -1.86 -7.84
CA LEU A 32 -6.04 -3.18 -7.23
C LEU A 32 -7.36 -3.83 -7.63
N HIS A 33 -7.29 -5.13 -7.91
CA HIS A 33 -8.39 -5.89 -8.48
C HIS A 33 -8.73 -7.12 -7.63
N SER A 34 -9.96 -7.60 -7.77
CA SER A 34 -10.41 -8.91 -7.27
C SER A 34 -11.43 -9.51 -8.23
N PRO A 35 -11.42 -10.85 -8.42
CA PRO A 35 -12.42 -11.51 -9.25
C PRO A 35 -13.75 -11.62 -8.50
N VAL A 36 -14.81 -11.07 -9.07
CA VAL A 36 -16.19 -11.17 -8.54
C VAL A 36 -17.03 -12.09 -9.42
N TRP A 37 -17.94 -12.84 -8.81
CA TRP A 37 -18.86 -13.72 -9.53
C TRP A 37 -20.12 -12.91 -9.82
N ARG A 38 -20.37 -12.59 -11.08
CA ARG A 38 -21.54 -11.81 -11.52
C ARG A 38 -22.02 -12.33 -12.88
N ASP A 39 -23.33 -12.47 -13.02
CA ASP A 39 -23.97 -12.94 -14.27
C ASP A 39 -23.41 -14.29 -14.74
N ARG A 40 -23.26 -15.25 -13.82
CA ARG A 40 -22.73 -16.60 -14.08
C ARG A 40 -21.31 -16.66 -14.67
N ARG A 41 -20.52 -15.58 -14.53
CA ARG A 41 -19.10 -15.56 -14.91
C ARG A 41 -18.26 -14.78 -13.91
N TYR A 42 -16.97 -15.09 -13.87
CA TYR A 42 -16.00 -14.24 -13.16
C TYR A 42 -15.74 -12.96 -13.96
N ARG A 43 -15.77 -11.83 -13.26
CA ARG A 43 -15.37 -10.52 -13.80
C ARG A 43 -14.38 -9.87 -12.85
N TRP A 44 -13.44 -9.11 -13.40
CA TRP A 44 -12.52 -8.31 -12.59
C TRP A 44 -13.22 -7.06 -12.08
N ALA A 45 -13.30 -6.88 -10.77
CA ALA A 45 -13.72 -5.64 -10.15
C ALA A 45 -12.50 -4.87 -9.66
N THR A 46 -12.49 -3.56 -9.86
CA THR A 46 -11.54 -2.67 -9.20
C THR A 46 -11.94 -2.52 -7.73
N LEU A 47 -11.06 -2.91 -6.83
CA LEU A 47 -11.25 -2.75 -5.38
C LEU A 47 -10.92 -1.32 -4.95
N MET A 48 -9.77 -0.82 -5.39
CA MET A 48 -9.29 0.52 -5.05
C MET A 48 -8.20 1.01 -6.01
N ASP A 49 -7.98 2.32 -6.02
CA ASP A 49 -6.80 2.96 -6.61
C ASP A 49 -5.78 3.28 -5.51
N SER A 50 -4.51 2.95 -5.73
CA SER A 50 -3.38 3.33 -4.88
C SER A 50 -2.73 4.65 -5.25
N ASP A 51 -2.06 5.29 -4.29
CA ASP A 51 -1.14 6.39 -4.61
C ASP A 51 0.26 5.84 -4.97
N GLY A 52 0.52 4.57 -4.68
CA GLY A 52 1.71 3.83 -5.03
C GLY A 52 1.64 2.38 -4.52
N THR A 53 2.38 1.48 -5.16
CA THR A 53 2.45 0.06 -4.77
C THR A 53 3.90 -0.41 -4.89
N LEU A 54 4.43 -1.02 -3.84
CA LEU A 54 5.74 -1.68 -3.86
C LEU A 54 5.52 -3.19 -3.83
N LEU A 55 6.19 -3.93 -4.72
CA LEU A 55 6.01 -5.37 -4.87
C LEU A 55 7.36 -6.08 -4.79
N ARG A 56 7.42 -7.19 -4.05
CA ARG A 56 8.63 -8.00 -3.95
C ARG A 56 8.30 -9.48 -3.95
N GLU A 57 9.05 -10.21 -4.74
CA GLU A 57 9.07 -11.67 -4.68
C GLU A 57 9.97 -12.14 -3.54
N ARG A 58 9.50 -13.17 -2.84
CA ARG A 58 10.28 -13.87 -1.83
C ARG A 58 10.20 -15.36 -2.07
N THR A 59 11.36 -15.95 -2.33
CA THR A 59 11.50 -17.40 -2.40
C THR A 59 11.34 -18.02 -1.02
N VAL A 60 10.44 -18.97 -0.89
CA VAL A 60 10.24 -19.79 0.30
C VAL A 60 10.95 -21.11 0.05
N VAL A 61 12.06 -21.32 0.75
CA VAL A 61 12.76 -22.60 0.72
C VAL A 61 11.90 -23.60 1.51
N SER A 62 11.26 -24.52 0.78
CA SER A 62 10.62 -25.69 1.37
C SER A 62 11.71 -26.63 1.89
N THR A 63 11.62 -27.04 3.15
CA THR A 63 12.47 -28.09 3.73
C THR A 63 12.06 -29.50 3.30
N SER A 64 11.01 -29.66 2.50
CA SER A 64 10.59 -30.96 1.99
C SER A 64 11.45 -31.40 0.82
N ALA A 65 12.09 -32.57 0.96
CA ALA A 65 13.03 -33.16 0.01
C ALA A 65 12.48 -33.44 -1.41
N ASN A 66 11.19 -33.21 -1.66
CA ASN A 66 10.49 -33.56 -2.90
C ASN A 66 9.98 -32.37 -3.73
N GLN A 67 10.35 -31.12 -3.41
CA GLN A 67 10.01 -29.98 -4.29
C GLN A 67 11.17 -29.68 -5.24
N SER A 68 10.94 -29.90 -6.54
CA SER A 68 11.90 -29.60 -7.61
C SER A 68 12.00 -28.11 -7.93
N GLU A 69 10.97 -27.32 -7.59
CA GLU A 69 10.91 -25.89 -7.88
C GLU A 69 10.68 -25.06 -6.60
N PRO A 70 11.41 -23.94 -6.46
CA PRO A 70 11.24 -23.06 -5.32
C PRO A 70 9.88 -22.34 -5.36
N THR A 71 9.14 -22.38 -4.25
CA THR A 71 7.87 -21.63 -4.14
C THR A 71 8.17 -20.13 -3.98
N VAL A 72 7.54 -19.27 -4.79
CA VAL A 72 7.71 -17.81 -4.72
C VAL A 72 6.44 -17.15 -4.21
N LEU A 73 6.56 -16.30 -3.19
CA LEU A 73 5.47 -15.46 -2.69
C LEU A 73 5.61 -14.03 -3.21
N LEU A 74 4.51 -13.42 -3.64
CA LEU A 74 4.45 -12.00 -3.96
C LEU A 74 3.95 -11.21 -2.74
N ILE A 75 4.84 -10.41 -2.17
CA ILE A 75 4.54 -9.48 -1.08
C ILE A 75 4.27 -8.10 -1.68
N GLY A 76 3.17 -7.46 -1.26
CA GLY A 76 2.80 -6.13 -1.72
C GLY A 76 2.56 -5.16 -0.57
N VAL A 77 3.13 -3.95 -0.67
CA VAL A 77 2.80 -2.82 0.20
C VAL A 77 2.05 -1.77 -0.59
N ILE A 78 0.79 -1.55 -0.23
CA ILE A 78 -0.08 -0.54 -0.83
C ILE A 78 0.08 0.77 -0.08
N ILE A 79 0.48 1.82 -0.79
CA ILE A 79 0.70 3.14 -0.22
C ILE A 79 -0.50 4.03 -0.53
N GLN A 80 -1.07 4.61 0.52
CA GLN A 80 -2.27 5.44 0.47
C GLN A 80 -2.04 6.76 1.18
N SER A 81 -2.13 7.88 0.46
CA SER A 81 -2.20 9.18 1.08
C SER A 81 -3.61 9.45 1.59
N GLU A 82 -3.72 9.83 2.86
CA GLU A 82 -4.99 10.26 3.45
C GLU A 82 -4.92 11.74 3.80
N PHE A 83 -5.70 12.54 3.08
CA PHE A 83 -6.00 13.90 3.49
C PHE A 83 -7.34 14.36 2.95
N SER A 84 -8.33 14.40 3.83
CA SER A 84 -9.71 14.82 3.59
C SER A 84 -10.17 14.54 2.16
N THR A 85 -10.24 13.25 1.79
CA THR A 85 -11.16 12.90 0.72
C THR A 85 -12.55 13.32 1.21
N SER A 86 -13.34 13.96 0.36
CA SER A 86 -14.75 14.25 0.64
C SER A 86 -15.35 13.02 1.34
N GLY A 87 -16.15 13.21 2.39
CA GLY A 87 -16.73 12.14 3.23
C GLY A 87 -17.65 11.15 2.50
N THR A 88 -17.51 11.04 1.18
CA THR A 88 -18.18 10.17 0.22
C THR A 88 -17.27 9.04 -0.31
N LYS A 89 -15.98 8.99 0.06
CA LYS A 89 -15.04 7.92 -0.35
C LYS A 89 -14.84 6.87 0.75
N PRO A 90 -14.53 5.61 0.39
CA PRO A 90 -14.38 4.53 1.35
C PRO A 90 -13.43 4.94 2.47
N ASN A 91 -13.90 4.75 3.70
CA ASN A 91 -13.20 5.05 4.93
C ASN A 91 -11.84 4.31 4.99
N PRO A 92 -10.90 4.76 5.84
CA PRO A 92 -9.63 4.05 6.05
C PRO A 92 -9.80 2.57 6.39
N LEU A 93 -10.90 2.21 7.06
CA LEU A 93 -11.24 0.81 7.35
C LEU A 93 -11.52 -0.01 6.08
N GLY A 94 -12.26 0.53 5.12
CA GLY A 94 -12.52 -0.13 3.83
C GLY A 94 -11.24 -0.31 3.01
N LYS A 95 -10.31 0.65 3.09
CA LYS A 95 -8.98 0.53 2.47
C LYS A 95 -8.10 -0.50 3.18
N ALA A 96 -8.14 -0.56 4.51
CA ALA A 96 -7.47 -1.58 5.31
C ALA A 96 -8.03 -2.99 5.02
N ALA A 97 -9.35 -3.10 4.87
CA ALA A 97 -10.05 -4.35 4.59
C ALA A 97 -9.72 -4.96 3.21
N VAL A 98 -9.08 -4.21 2.31
CA VAL A 98 -8.64 -4.73 1.00
C VAL A 98 -7.77 -5.98 1.17
N GLY A 99 -6.91 -6.02 2.20
CA GLY A 99 -6.09 -7.21 2.51
C GLY A 99 -6.88 -8.44 2.96
N ALA A 100 -8.10 -8.26 3.45
CA ALA A 100 -8.99 -9.34 3.89
C ALA A 100 -9.93 -9.85 2.78
N THR A 101 -9.72 -9.43 1.52
CA THR A 101 -10.59 -9.85 0.40
C THR A 101 -10.50 -11.36 0.19
N PRO A 102 -11.61 -12.13 0.30
CA PRO A 102 -11.56 -13.60 0.27
C PRO A 102 -10.96 -14.21 -1.01
N ARG A 103 -11.06 -13.50 -2.13
CA ARG A 103 -10.55 -13.94 -3.44
C ARG A 103 -9.18 -13.35 -3.79
N GLY A 104 -8.53 -12.75 -2.79
CA GLY A 104 -7.24 -12.11 -2.90
C GLY A 104 -7.30 -10.76 -3.59
N VAL A 105 -6.14 -10.10 -3.56
CA VAL A 105 -5.90 -8.82 -4.22
C VAL A 105 -4.93 -9.05 -5.36
N TRP A 106 -5.24 -8.47 -6.51
CA TRP A 106 -4.48 -8.64 -7.73
C TRP A 106 -4.00 -7.28 -8.24
N VAL A 107 -2.80 -7.27 -8.81
CA VAL A 107 -2.15 -6.09 -9.36
C VAL A 107 -1.64 -6.41 -10.77
N ASP A 108 -1.72 -5.42 -11.65
CA ASP A 108 -1.13 -5.51 -12.98
C ASP A 108 0.36 -5.13 -12.87
N VAL A 109 1.25 -6.03 -13.30
CA VAL A 109 2.70 -5.81 -13.32
C VAL A 109 3.19 -5.56 -14.75
N SER A 110 4.47 -5.20 -14.90
CA SER A 110 5.13 -5.11 -16.20
C SER A 110 4.95 -6.42 -16.98
N GLN A 111 4.95 -6.34 -18.32
CA GLN A 111 4.60 -7.45 -19.24
C GLN A 111 3.10 -7.80 -19.33
N GLY A 112 2.20 -6.95 -18.81
CA GLY A 112 0.75 -7.10 -19.00
C GLY A 112 0.14 -8.27 -18.22
N THR A 113 0.89 -8.86 -17.29
CA THR A 113 0.43 -9.99 -16.49
C THR A 113 -0.21 -9.47 -15.20
N ARG A 114 -1.40 -9.97 -14.88
CA ARG A 114 -2.05 -9.71 -13.59
C ARG A 114 -1.61 -10.77 -12.59
N ARG A 115 -1.08 -10.35 -11.43
CA ARG A 115 -0.57 -11.25 -10.39
C ARG A 115 -1.30 -11.07 -9.08
N ARG A 116 -1.52 -12.19 -8.38
CA ARG A 116 -2.09 -12.18 -7.04
C ARG A 116 -1.02 -11.79 -6.04
N ILE A 117 -1.37 -10.90 -5.12
CA ILE A 117 -0.56 -10.57 -3.96
C ILE A 117 -0.87 -11.59 -2.86
N ASP A 118 0.13 -12.33 -2.42
CA ASP A 118 -0.01 -13.39 -1.40
C ASP A 118 -0.01 -12.80 0.01
N ARG A 119 0.80 -11.77 0.24
CA ARG A 119 0.84 -11.00 1.50
C ARG A 119 0.69 -9.52 1.20
N LEU A 120 -0.41 -8.94 1.66
CA LEU A 120 -0.72 -7.52 1.46
C LEU A 120 -0.53 -6.74 2.76
N PHE A 121 0.19 -5.64 2.67
CA PHE A 121 0.27 -4.63 3.72
C PHE A 121 -0.25 -3.30 3.20
N VAL A 122 -0.82 -2.48 4.09
CA VAL A 122 -1.29 -1.13 3.75
C VAL A 122 -0.52 -0.11 4.58
N LEU A 123 0.11 0.85 3.92
CA LEU A 123 0.76 1.99 4.55
C LEU A 123 -0.01 3.28 4.26
N PHE A 124 -0.62 3.83 5.30
CA PHE A 124 -1.23 5.16 5.23
C PHE A 124 -0.18 6.25 5.43
N VAL A 125 -0.19 7.25 4.56
CA VAL A 125 0.69 8.42 4.61
C VAL A 125 -0.16 9.67 4.84
N LEU A 126 0.02 10.31 5.98
CA LEU A 126 -0.79 11.45 6.42
C LEU A 126 0.04 12.73 6.38
N PRO A 127 -0.17 13.63 5.40
CA PRO A 127 0.47 14.93 5.38
C PRO A 127 -0.17 15.86 6.42
N GLU A 128 0.62 16.35 7.37
CA GLU A 128 0.18 17.26 8.42
C GLU A 128 -0.62 18.46 7.90
N ALA A 129 -1.62 18.88 8.67
CA ALA A 129 -2.37 20.09 8.40
C ALA A 129 -1.58 21.34 8.85
N LYS A 130 -1.00 22.07 7.88
CA LYS A 130 -0.37 23.37 8.15
C LYS A 130 -1.39 24.45 8.52
N ALA A 131 -2.54 24.48 7.84
CA ALA A 131 -3.56 25.52 8.04
C ALA A 131 -4.49 25.20 9.22
N TYR A 132 -4.78 26.21 10.06
CA TYR A 132 -5.61 26.06 11.26
C TYR A 132 -6.98 25.42 10.96
N HIS A 133 -7.67 25.88 9.91
CA HIS A 133 -8.99 25.38 9.52
C HIS A 133 -9.00 23.89 9.11
N LEU A 134 -7.85 23.30 8.79
CA LEU A 134 -7.73 21.89 8.41
C LEU A 134 -7.39 20.97 9.60
N ARG A 135 -7.02 21.54 10.77
CA ARG A 135 -6.56 20.75 11.93
C ARG A 135 -7.64 19.81 12.47
N LYS A 136 -8.90 20.24 12.53
CA LYS A 136 -10.02 19.39 13.01
C LYS A 136 -10.24 18.18 12.10
N SER A 137 -10.26 18.40 10.79
CA SER A 137 -10.40 17.33 9.79
C SER A 137 -9.18 16.38 9.80
N PHE A 138 -7.99 16.93 9.96
CA PHE A 138 -6.76 16.14 10.12
C PHE A 138 -6.83 15.24 11.35
N ARG A 139 -7.17 15.77 12.53
CA ARG A 139 -7.31 14.97 13.77
C ARG A 139 -8.34 13.84 13.61
N ALA A 140 -9.47 14.10 12.95
CA ALA A 140 -10.46 13.07 12.67
C ALA A 140 -9.91 11.98 11.73
N THR A 141 -9.20 12.38 10.67
CA THR A 141 -8.56 11.45 9.73
C THR A 141 -7.48 10.63 10.41
N GLU A 142 -6.62 11.27 11.19
CA GLU A 142 -5.57 10.64 11.98
C GLU A 142 -6.14 9.61 12.94
N MET A 143 -7.20 9.96 13.68
CA MET A 143 -7.89 9.04 14.57
C MET A 143 -8.46 7.83 13.82
N ASN A 144 -9.10 8.04 12.67
CA ASN A 144 -9.64 6.93 11.86
C ASN A 144 -8.54 6.00 11.34
N VAL A 145 -7.43 6.56 10.84
CA VAL A 145 -6.29 5.78 10.38
C VAL A 145 -5.60 5.06 11.54
N ARG A 146 -5.46 5.71 12.70
CA ARG A 146 -4.93 5.10 13.90
C ARG A 146 -5.76 3.88 14.30
N ASN A 147 -7.07 4.04 14.41
CA ASN A 147 -8.00 2.96 14.73
C ASN A 147 -7.87 1.81 13.72
N ALA A 148 -7.75 2.11 12.42
CA ALA A 148 -7.53 1.08 11.39
C ALA A 148 -6.18 0.36 11.58
N SER A 149 -5.09 1.09 11.87
CA SER A 149 -3.77 0.48 12.11
C SER A 149 -3.68 -0.33 13.40
N GLU A 150 -4.56 -0.05 14.38
CA GLU A 150 -4.66 -0.81 15.62
C GLU A 150 -5.56 -2.05 15.44
N ALA A 151 -6.60 -1.96 14.61
CA ALA A 151 -7.51 -3.06 14.33
C ALA A 151 -6.93 -4.13 13.38
N PHE A 152 -6.02 -3.74 12.47
CA PHE A 152 -5.47 -4.65 11.46
C PHE A 152 -3.94 -4.74 11.57
N PRO A 153 -3.36 -5.94 11.80
CA PRO A 153 -1.91 -6.10 12.00
C PRO A 153 -1.08 -5.79 10.74
N ASP A 154 -1.68 -5.92 9.56
CA ASP A 154 -1.02 -5.69 8.27
C ASP A 154 -1.14 -4.21 7.81
N VAL A 155 -1.54 -3.32 8.71
CA VAL A 155 -1.74 -1.90 8.42
C VAL A 155 -0.79 -1.06 9.27
N ALA A 156 -0.17 -0.05 8.65
CA ALA A 156 0.62 0.95 9.35
C ALA A 156 0.28 2.35 8.89
N ARG A 157 0.77 3.33 9.63
CA ARG A 157 0.67 4.74 9.27
C ARG A 157 1.99 5.47 9.48
N ILE A 158 2.17 6.53 8.72
CA ILE A 158 3.14 7.58 8.96
C ILE A 158 2.48 8.94 8.86
N ILE A 159 2.91 9.85 9.73
CA ILE A 159 2.56 11.26 9.68
C ILE A 159 3.81 11.97 9.20
N VAL A 160 3.68 12.79 8.16
CA VAL A 160 4.80 13.51 7.55
C VAL A 160 4.47 14.98 7.40
N PRO A 161 5.46 15.88 7.48
CA PRO A 161 5.24 17.28 7.14
C PRO A 161 4.69 17.40 5.71
N ARG A 162 3.67 18.22 5.49
CA ARG A 162 3.10 18.44 4.13
C ARG A 162 4.13 18.93 3.11
N GLY A 163 5.15 19.65 3.58
CA GLY A 163 6.24 20.17 2.77
C GLY A 163 7.44 19.24 2.66
N ILE A 164 7.35 17.99 3.15
CA ILE A 164 8.45 17.03 3.15
C ILE A 164 9.07 16.91 1.75
N SER A 165 10.40 16.87 1.68
CA SER A 165 11.11 16.70 0.42
C SER A 165 10.85 15.30 -0.17
N LYS A 166 11.15 15.11 -1.46
CA LYS A 166 11.03 13.77 -2.09
C LYS A 166 11.98 12.78 -1.39
N THR A 167 13.23 13.19 -1.17
CA THR A 167 14.29 12.38 -0.57
C THR A 167 13.96 11.95 0.86
N ASP A 168 13.42 12.87 1.68
CA ASP A 168 12.99 12.53 3.04
C ASP A 168 11.79 11.58 3.02
N LEU A 169 10.88 11.75 2.05
CA LEU A 169 9.73 10.87 1.89
C LEU A 169 10.17 9.45 1.48
N VAL A 170 11.16 9.30 0.59
CA VAL A 170 11.80 8.01 0.28
C VAL A 170 12.36 7.37 1.53
N SER A 171 13.10 8.13 2.35
CA SER A 171 13.69 7.64 3.59
C SER A 171 12.65 7.14 4.59
N GLU A 172 11.56 7.90 4.81
CA GLU A 172 10.46 7.51 5.71
C GLU A 172 9.70 6.28 5.19
N LEU A 173 9.42 6.22 3.89
CA LEU A 173 8.80 5.06 3.26
C LEU A 173 9.68 3.82 3.45
N ARG A 174 10.97 3.89 3.07
CA ARG A 174 11.94 2.81 3.24
C ARG A 174 11.94 2.30 4.67
N LYS A 175 12.09 3.19 5.66
CA LYS A 175 12.14 2.82 7.08
C LYS A 175 10.92 1.99 7.51
N LYS A 176 9.74 2.32 6.99
CA LYS A 176 8.48 1.66 7.37
C LYS A 176 8.18 0.39 6.59
N THR A 177 8.52 0.36 5.31
CA THR A 177 8.24 -0.79 4.45
C THR A 177 9.31 -1.88 4.58
N ARG A 178 10.52 -1.53 5.04
CA ARG A 178 11.64 -2.47 5.24
C ARG A 178 11.22 -3.76 5.94
N ARG A 179 10.50 -3.66 7.07
CA ARG A 179 10.10 -4.84 7.86
C ARG A 179 9.25 -5.87 7.09
N TRP A 180 8.54 -5.40 6.06
CA TRP A 180 7.63 -6.23 5.26
C TRP A 180 8.28 -6.74 3.97
N LEU A 181 9.10 -5.90 3.33
CA LEU A 181 9.68 -6.21 2.01
C LEU A 181 11.08 -6.82 2.10
N THR A 182 11.93 -6.36 3.00
CA THR A 182 13.36 -6.73 3.04
C THR A 182 13.82 -7.35 4.36
N GLY A 183 13.13 -7.06 5.46
CA GLY A 183 13.47 -7.55 6.79
C GLY A 183 13.30 -9.06 6.91
N ALA A 184 14.06 -9.69 7.83
CA ALA A 184 14.03 -11.12 8.12
C ALA A 184 12.68 -11.66 8.66
N GLY A 185 11.59 -10.88 8.58
CA GLY A 185 10.26 -11.24 9.08
C GLY A 185 10.17 -11.32 10.60
N ARG A 186 11.23 -10.99 11.35
CA ARG A 186 11.19 -10.97 12.81
C ARG A 186 10.52 -9.66 13.28
N PRO A 187 9.42 -9.72 14.05
CA PRO A 187 8.90 -8.54 14.73
C PRO A 187 10.02 -7.95 15.59
N ALA A 188 10.15 -6.62 15.60
CA ALA A 188 10.85 -5.97 16.69
C ALA A 188 9.99 -6.21 17.94
N GLY A 189 10.50 -7.00 18.88
CA GLY A 189 9.93 -7.15 20.21
C GLY A 189 9.96 -5.84 20.97
#